data_AF-A0A536Z1Z8-F1
#
_entry.id   AF-A0A536Z1Z8-F1
#
_cell.length_a   1.000
_cell.length_b   1.000
_cell.length_c   1.000
_cell.angle_alpha   90.00
_cell.angle_beta   90.00
_cell.angle_gamma   90.00
#
_symmetry.space_group_name_H-M   'P 1'
#
loop_
_entity.id
_entity.type
_entity.pdbx_description
1 polymer ?
#
loop_
_entity_poly.entity_id
_entity_poly.type
_entity_poly.pdbx_seq_one_letter_code
_entity_poly.pdbx_strand_id
1 'polypeptide(L)'
;MIAPHGVKFMLLAAGLLVAGSVWAQAPGERGPEGMGPMRGLERLHKELNLNSQQEELWKRAQAAQREAHRSMRAQGEETRAKLRAEIDKPGADLKQFAQLRDQLGAQMRAQMEATQKQVREAWFAVYDTLDAGQREKVRVAIRDGMDRMDRMGRHRGGPRSEMHG
;
A
#
# COMPACT_ATOMS: atom_id res chain seq x y z
N MET A 1 -9.64 19.31 -32.01
CA MET A 1 -8.35 18.62 -31.91
C MET A 1 -7.80 18.82 -30.49
N ILE A 2 -7.60 17.70 -29.75
CA ILE A 2 -6.54 17.42 -28.74
C ILE A 2 -6.43 18.41 -27.55
N ALA A 3 -6.61 18.09 -26.26
CA ALA A 3 -6.69 16.84 -25.49
C ALA A 3 -7.40 17.11 -24.13
N PRO A 4 -8.10 16.14 -23.50
CA PRO A 4 -8.53 16.29 -22.11
C PRO A 4 -7.40 15.91 -21.15
N HIS A 5 -7.19 16.76 -20.15
CA HIS A 5 -6.20 16.62 -19.10
C HIS A 5 -6.33 15.30 -18.34
N GLY A 6 -5.39 14.39 -18.59
CA GLY A 6 -5.15 13.18 -17.78
C GLY A 6 -4.57 13.54 -16.42
N VAL A 7 -5.43 13.94 -15.47
CA VAL A 7 -5.02 14.25 -14.09
C VAL A 7 -5.03 12.96 -13.26
N LYS A 8 -3.87 12.29 -13.20
CA LYS A 8 -3.28 11.59 -12.05
C LYS A 8 -4.24 11.12 -10.91
N PHE A 9 -5.08 10.11 -11.14
CA PHE A 9 -5.85 9.43 -10.06
C PHE A 9 -5.09 8.20 -9.50
N MET A 10 -3.90 8.45 -8.94
CA MET A 10 -2.92 7.40 -8.62
C MET A 10 -3.13 6.69 -7.27
N LEU A 11 -4.13 7.06 -6.45
CA LEU A 11 -4.12 6.75 -5.01
C LEU A 11 -5.32 5.96 -4.46
N LEU A 12 -6.23 5.45 -5.30
CA LEU A 12 -7.26 4.54 -4.79
C LEU A 12 -6.67 3.16 -4.42
N ALA A 13 -5.56 2.75 -5.05
CA ALA A 13 -4.86 1.50 -4.76
C ALA A 13 -3.44 1.69 -4.17
N ALA A 14 -2.77 2.82 -4.41
CA ALA A 14 -1.38 3.01 -4.01
C ALA A 14 -1.21 3.51 -2.56
N GLY A 15 -2.20 4.17 -1.96
CA GLY A 15 -2.12 4.56 -0.54
C GLY A 15 -2.20 3.37 0.43
N LEU A 16 -2.62 2.20 -0.05
CA LEU A 16 -2.82 0.98 0.73
C LEU A 16 -1.74 -0.08 0.52
N LEU A 17 -0.92 0.05 -0.53
CA LEU A 17 0.14 -0.91 -0.88
C LEU A 17 1.55 -0.29 -0.86
N VAL A 18 1.73 0.99 -0.51
CA VAL A 18 3.05 1.66 -0.44
C VAL A 18 3.71 1.58 0.95
N ALA A 19 3.24 0.74 1.88
CA ALA A 19 4.10 0.28 2.98
C ALA A 19 5.14 -0.78 2.50
N GLY A 20 5.66 -0.65 1.28
CA GLY A 20 6.66 -1.55 0.67
C GLY A 20 8.11 -1.15 0.95
N SER A 21 8.37 -0.15 1.82
CA SER A 21 9.74 0.28 2.16
C SER A 21 10.07 0.30 3.64
N VAL A 22 9.30 -0.40 4.49
CA VAL A 22 9.66 -0.64 5.90
C VAL A 22 9.71 -2.14 6.19
N TRP A 23 10.49 -2.89 5.40
CA TRP A 23 10.98 -4.22 5.83
C TRP A 23 12.28 -4.13 6.65
N ALA A 24 12.53 -2.98 7.29
CA ALA A 24 13.58 -2.80 8.27
C ALA A 24 13.23 -1.67 9.24
N GLN A 25 12.43 -1.93 10.28
CA GLN A 25 12.55 -1.21 11.55
C GLN A 25 12.10 -2.11 12.71
N ALA A 26 13.07 -2.34 13.60
CA ALA A 26 13.04 -2.51 15.06
C ALA A 26 11.79 -3.11 15.76
N PRO A 27 11.99 -4.01 16.76
CA PRO A 27 10.92 -4.41 17.66
C PRO A 27 10.64 -3.26 18.63
N GLY A 28 9.51 -2.58 18.47
CA GLY A 28 9.09 -1.54 19.39
C GLY A 28 7.82 -0.86 18.89
N GLU A 29 6.79 -0.89 19.74
CA GLU A 29 5.56 -0.08 19.64
C GLU A 29 4.48 -0.58 18.67
N ARG A 30 3.76 -1.61 19.13
CA ARG A 30 2.33 -1.77 18.84
C ARG A 30 1.57 -0.63 19.57
N GLY A 31 1.33 0.47 18.88
CA GLY A 31 0.33 1.46 19.33
C GLY A 31 -1.10 0.89 19.26
N PRO A 32 -2.05 1.36 20.09
CA PRO A 32 -3.40 0.80 20.23
C PRO A 32 -4.38 1.22 19.12
N GLU A 33 -3.92 1.38 17.88
CA GLU A 33 -4.77 1.68 16.72
C GLU A 33 -4.59 0.61 15.64
N GLY A 34 -5.12 -0.58 15.90
CA GLY A 34 -5.35 -1.62 14.89
C GLY A 34 -6.39 -1.26 13.81
N MET A 35 -6.66 0.04 13.59
CA MET A 35 -7.63 0.54 12.61
C MET A 35 -6.94 0.79 11.29
N GLY A 36 -6.57 -0.29 10.60
CA GLY A 36 -5.93 -0.20 9.31
C GLY A 36 -6.76 0.59 8.28
N PRO A 37 -6.13 0.99 7.16
CA PRO A 37 -6.75 1.72 6.05
C PRO A 37 -8.00 1.05 5.42
N MET A 38 -8.37 -0.17 5.85
CA MET A 38 -9.63 -0.85 5.55
C MET A 38 -10.88 -0.12 6.10
N ARG A 39 -10.83 0.53 7.26
CA ARG A 39 -11.99 1.26 7.81
C ARG A 39 -12.42 2.45 6.96
N GLY A 40 -11.45 3.14 6.35
CA GLY A 40 -11.75 4.24 5.42
C GLY A 40 -12.47 3.76 4.17
N LEU A 41 -12.13 2.56 3.70
CA LEU A 41 -12.74 1.92 2.54
C LEU A 41 -14.17 1.46 2.84
N GLU A 42 -14.43 0.87 4.01
CA GLU A 42 -15.78 0.47 4.45
C GLU A 42 -16.72 1.67 4.63
N ARG A 43 -16.19 2.80 5.13
CA ARG A 43 -16.97 4.04 5.24
C ARG A 43 -17.33 4.57 3.85
N LEU A 44 -16.36 4.64 2.94
CA LEU A 44 -16.58 5.06 1.57
C LEU A 44 -17.60 4.15 0.85
N HIS A 45 -17.49 2.83 1.04
CA HIS A 45 -18.44 1.84 0.50
C HIS A 45 -19.89 2.18 0.87
N LYS A 46 -20.14 2.45 2.16
CA LYS A 46 -21.47 2.85 2.65
C LYS A 46 -21.93 4.19 2.08
N GLU A 47 -21.03 5.17 1.97
CA GLU A 47 -21.35 6.51 1.47
C GLU A 47 -21.65 6.53 -0.04
N LEU A 48 -21.07 5.60 -0.82
CA LEU A 48 -21.28 5.53 -2.26
C LEU A 48 -22.65 4.99 -2.66
N ASN A 49 -23.33 4.24 -1.78
CA ASN A 49 -24.64 3.64 -2.03
C ASN A 49 -24.67 2.92 -3.39
N LEU A 50 -23.80 1.92 -3.54
CA LEU A 50 -23.57 1.24 -4.80
C LEU A 50 -24.79 0.42 -5.23
N ASN A 51 -25.06 0.38 -6.54
CA ASN A 51 -26.03 -0.56 -7.10
C ASN A 51 -25.46 -1.99 -7.18
N SER A 52 -26.30 -2.98 -7.52
CA SER A 52 -25.89 -4.39 -7.55
C SER A 52 -24.69 -4.68 -8.46
N GLN A 53 -24.58 -4.02 -9.61
CA GLN A 53 -23.45 -4.20 -10.53
C GLN A 53 -22.16 -3.58 -9.97
N GLN A 54 -22.27 -2.38 -9.40
CA GLN A 54 -21.16 -1.68 -8.75
C GLN A 54 -20.66 -2.45 -7.51
N GLU A 55 -21.57 -3.05 -6.73
CA GLU A 55 -21.26 -3.93 -5.59
C GLU A 55 -20.42 -5.15 -5.99
N GLU A 56 -20.73 -5.78 -7.12
CA GLU A 56 -19.98 -6.93 -7.62
C GLU A 56 -18.55 -6.54 -7.98
N LEU A 57 -18.37 -5.43 -8.71
CA LEU A 57 -17.06 -4.88 -9.04
C LEU A 57 -16.28 -4.49 -7.78
N TRP A 58 -16.96 -3.87 -6.82
CA TRP A 58 -16.38 -3.49 -5.53
C TRP A 58 -15.87 -4.71 -4.75
N LYS A 59 -16.66 -5.78 -4.66
CA LYS A 59 -16.26 -7.04 -4.03
C LYS A 59 -15.07 -7.68 -4.72
N ARG A 60 -15.04 -7.65 -6.07
CA ARG A 60 -13.92 -8.16 -6.86
C ARG A 60 -12.64 -7.36 -6.60
N ALA A 61 -12.72 -6.03 -6.56
CA ALA A 61 -11.57 -5.16 -6.25
C ALA A 61 -11.06 -5.39 -4.82
N GLN A 62 -11.97 -5.51 -3.83
CA GLN A 62 -11.60 -5.90 -2.46
C GLN A 62 -10.93 -7.27 -2.41
N ALA A 63 -11.44 -8.27 -3.13
CA ALA A 63 -10.84 -9.60 -3.16
C ALA A 63 -9.42 -9.57 -3.74
N ALA A 64 -9.22 -8.84 -4.85
CA ALA A 64 -7.90 -8.65 -5.45
C ALA A 64 -6.92 -7.98 -4.47
N GLN A 65 -7.36 -6.95 -3.75
CA GLN A 65 -6.54 -6.27 -2.74
C GLN A 65 -6.18 -7.18 -1.56
N ARG A 66 -7.13 -7.97 -1.04
CA ARG A 66 -6.86 -8.92 0.04
C ARG A 66 -5.86 -9.99 -0.39
N GLU A 67 -6.01 -10.52 -1.59
CA GLU A 67 -5.10 -11.52 -2.12
C GLU A 67 -3.69 -10.96 -2.33
N ALA A 68 -3.59 -9.77 -2.93
CA ALA A 68 -2.34 -9.04 -3.06
C ALA A 68 -1.62 -8.89 -1.72
N HIS A 69 -2.34 -8.43 -0.69
CA HIS A 69 -1.76 -8.24 0.63
C HIS A 69 -1.34 -9.57 1.30
N ARG A 70 -2.12 -10.64 1.13
CA ARG A 70 -1.73 -11.98 1.61
C ARG A 70 -0.47 -12.50 0.92
N SER A 71 -0.41 -12.40 -0.40
CA SER A 71 0.73 -12.82 -1.19
C SER A 71 2.00 -12.06 -0.80
N MET A 72 1.91 -10.73 -0.65
CA MET A 72 3.02 -9.89 -0.20
C MET A 72 3.49 -10.24 1.22
N ARG A 73 2.56 -10.52 2.14
CA ARG A 73 2.89 -10.96 3.51
C ARG A 73 3.67 -12.27 3.49
N ALA A 74 3.15 -13.29 2.78
CA ALA A 74 3.78 -14.59 2.68
C ALA A 74 5.18 -14.51 2.06
N GLN A 75 5.34 -13.75 0.99
CA GLN A 75 6.64 -13.56 0.33
C GLN A 75 7.64 -12.79 1.20
N GLY A 76 7.16 -11.80 1.96
CA GLY A 76 8.00 -11.09 2.93
C GLY A 76 8.47 -12.00 4.06
N GLU A 77 7.61 -12.89 4.55
CA GLU A 77 7.97 -13.90 5.56
C GLU A 77 8.99 -14.91 4.99
N GLU A 78 8.77 -15.43 3.79
CA GLU A 78 9.71 -16.32 3.11
C GLU A 78 11.07 -15.64 2.87
N THR A 79 11.07 -14.39 2.40
CA THR A 79 12.29 -13.60 2.19
C THR A 79 13.06 -13.39 3.50
N ARG A 80 12.35 -13.04 4.58
CA ARG A 80 12.96 -12.92 5.92
C ARG A 80 13.55 -14.24 6.39
N ALA A 81 12.85 -15.35 6.20
CA ALA A 81 13.33 -16.68 6.60
C ALA A 81 14.60 -17.07 5.84
N LYS A 82 14.64 -16.84 4.51
CA LYS A 82 15.84 -17.10 3.68
C LYS A 82 17.04 -16.27 4.13
N LEU A 83 16.84 -14.97 4.36
CA LEU A 83 17.90 -14.09 4.84
C LEU A 83 18.38 -14.52 6.23
N ARG A 84 17.45 -14.89 7.12
CA ARG A 84 17.81 -15.35 8.46
C ARG A 84 18.66 -16.64 8.40
N ALA A 85 18.26 -17.59 7.56
CA ALA A 85 18.99 -18.83 7.38
C ALA A 85 20.42 -18.60 6.86
N GLU A 86 20.63 -17.59 6.00
CA GLU A 86 21.97 -17.29 5.49
C GLU A 86 22.88 -16.60 6.51
N ILE A 87 22.35 -15.63 7.27
CA ILE A 87 23.18 -14.91 8.26
C ILE A 87 23.50 -15.77 9.49
N ASP A 88 22.67 -16.77 9.79
CA ASP A 88 22.90 -17.69 10.92
C ASP A 88 23.98 -18.75 10.61
N LYS A 89 24.51 -18.84 9.37
CA LYS A 89 25.61 -19.77 9.03
C LYS A 89 26.93 -19.35 9.67
N PRO A 90 27.71 -20.28 10.26
CA PRO A 90 29.05 -19.97 10.74
C PRO A 90 29.93 -19.45 9.60
N GLY A 91 30.58 -18.30 9.82
CA GLY A 91 31.44 -17.68 8.80
C GLY A 91 30.69 -17.04 7.64
N ALA A 92 29.40 -16.69 7.80
CA ALA A 92 28.60 -16.04 6.76
C ALA A 92 29.32 -14.82 6.15
N ASP A 93 29.45 -14.83 4.82
CA ASP A 93 30.01 -13.72 4.06
C ASP A 93 28.97 -12.59 3.96
N LEU A 94 29.26 -11.47 4.64
CA LEU A 94 28.38 -10.30 4.66
C LEU A 94 28.17 -9.67 3.28
N LYS A 95 29.14 -9.81 2.36
CA LYS A 95 29.01 -9.33 0.99
C LYS A 95 28.01 -10.18 0.22
N GLN A 96 28.08 -11.51 0.36
CA GLN A 96 27.10 -12.42 -0.24
C GLN A 96 25.71 -12.23 0.35
N PHE A 97 25.61 -12.04 1.66
CA PHE A 97 24.35 -11.72 2.34
C PHE A 97 23.72 -10.42 1.81
N ALA A 98 24.51 -9.35 1.66
CA ALA A 98 24.03 -8.09 1.11
C ALA A 98 23.54 -8.25 -0.35
N GLN A 99 24.29 -8.98 -1.18
CA GLN A 99 23.88 -9.28 -2.57
C GLN A 99 22.56 -10.07 -2.62
N LEU A 100 22.41 -11.08 -1.77
CA LEU A 100 21.17 -11.86 -1.68
C LEU A 100 19.99 -10.99 -1.25
N ARG A 101 20.17 -10.15 -0.23
CA ARG A 101 19.14 -9.22 0.23
C ARG A 101 18.70 -8.27 -0.88
N ASP A 102 19.65 -7.71 -1.62
CA ASP A 102 19.37 -6.78 -2.69
C ASP A 102 18.64 -7.47 -3.87
N GLN A 103 19.04 -8.71 -4.19
CA GLN A 103 18.37 -9.54 -5.20
C GLN A 103 16.93 -9.88 -4.81
N LEU A 104 16.70 -10.38 -3.58
CA LEU A 104 15.36 -10.69 -3.08
C LEU A 104 14.49 -9.43 -2.99
N GLY A 105 15.07 -8.30 -2.57
CA GLY A 105 14.39 -7.00 -2.55
C GLY A 105 14.03 -6.50 -3.95
N ALA A 106 14.87 -6.71 -4.96
CA ALA A 106 14.53 -6.40 -6.35
C ALA A 106 13.38 -7.28 -6.87
N GLN A 107 13.41 -8.58 -6.60
CA GLN A 107 12.35 -9.51 -6.98
C GLN A 107 11.00 -9.13 -6.34
N MET A 108 11.00 -8.84 -5.03
CA MET A 108 9.79 -8.40 -4.33
C MET A 108 9.23 -7.11 -4.93
N ARG A 109 10.08 -6.13 -5.27
CA ARG A 109 9.63 -4.86 -5.88
C ARG A 109 8.97 -5.09 -7.24
N ALA A 110 9.59 -5.90 -8.10
CA ALA A 110 9.02 -6.21 -9.42
C ALA A 110 7.65 -6.92 -9.29
N GLN A 111 7.54 -7.86 -8.35
CA GLN A 111 6.28 -8.54 -8.11
C GLN A 111 5.21 -7.62 -7.52
N MET A 112 5.61 -6.75 -6.58
CA MET A 112 4.72 -5.75 -6.00
C MET A 112 4.13 -4.83 -7.07
N GLU A 113 4.95 -4.39 -8.03
CA GLU A 113 4.48 -3.53 -9.13
C GLU A 113 3.40 -4.20 -9.98
N ALA A 114 3.61 -5.46 -10.36
CA ALA A 114 2.64 -6.23 -11.14
C ALA A 114 1.31 -6.41 -10.37
N THR A 115 1.39 -6.80 -9.10
CA THR A 115 0.21 -6.95 -8.24
C THR A 115 -0.50 -5.62 -7.99
N GLN A 116 0.23 -4.53 -7.78
CA GLN A 116 -0.34 -3.19 -7.62
C GLN A 116 -1.08 -2.74 -8.89
N LYS A 117 -0.56 -3.05 -10.07
CA LYS A 117 -1.23 -2.75 -11.33
C LYS A 117 -2.56 -3.48 -11.43
N GLN A 118 -2.60 -4.78 -11.13
CA GLN A 118 -3.85 -5.57 -11.15
C GLN A 118 -4.91 -5.04 -10.17
N VAL A 119 -4.49 -4.75 -8.93
CA VAL A 119 -5.40 -4.17 -7.92
C VAL A 119 -5.93 -2.81 -8.38
N ARG A 120 -5.06 -1.98 -8.97
CA ARG A 120 -5.44 -0.67 -9.50
C ARG A 120 -6.45 -0.78 -10.64
N GLU A 121 -6.23 -1.68 -11.59
CA GLU A 121 -7.16 -1.92 -12.70
C GLU A 121 -8.54 -2.38 -12.18
N ALA A 122 -8.58 -3.23 -11.16
CA ALA A 122 -9.84 -3.64 -10.54
C ALA A 122 -10.59 -2.46 -9.88
N TRP A 123 -9.87 -1.54 -9.23
CA TRP A 123 -10.45 -0.33 -8.66
C TRP A 123 -10.87 0.70 -9.72
N PHE A 124 -10.17 0.78 -10.85
CA PHE A 124 -10.59 1.61 -11.98
C PHE A 124 -11.89 1.10 -12.61
N ALA A 125 -12.06 -0.22 -12.73
CA ALA A 125 -13.32 -0.79 -13.19
C ALA A 125 -14.51 -0.38 -12.31
N VAL A 126 -14.33 -0.30 -10.98
CA VAL A 126 -15.34 0.26 -10.08
C VAL A 126 -15.60 1.73 -10.41
N TYR A 127 -14.54 2.54 -10.47
CA TYR A 127 -14.63 3.99 -10.68
C TYR A 127 -15.33 4.37 -11.99
N ASP A 128 -15.08 3.61 -13.06
CA ASP A 128 -15.68 3.84 -14.38
C ASP A 128 -17.19 3.68 -14.36
N THR A 129 -17.72 2.83 -13.48
CA THR A 129 -19.17 2.63 -13.29
C THR A 129 -19.85 3.62 -12.36
N LEU A 130 -19.08 4.48 -11.66
CA LEU A 130 -19.64 5.46 -10.74
C LEU A 130 -20.25 6.67 -11.47
N ASP A 131 -21.34 7.21 -10.93
CA ASP A 131 -21.92 8.48 -11.39
C ASP A 131 -21.14 9.72 -10.89
N ALA A 132 -21.53 10.90 -11.34
CA ALA A 132 -20.86 12.15 -10.98
C ALA A 132 -20.84 12.43 -9.46
N GLY A 133 -21.95 12.16 -8.76
CA GLY A 133 -22.06 12.35 -7.31
C GLY A 133 -21.24 11.32 -6.52
N GLN A 134 -21.19 10.07 -7.00
CA GLN A 134 -20.34 9.03 -6.43
C GLN A 134 -18.84 9.35 -6.64
N ARG A 135 -18.45 9.81 -7.82
CA ARG A 135 -17.06 10.20 -8.12
C ARG A 135 -16.59 11.39 -7.29
N GLU A 136 -17.47 12.34 -6.99
CA GLU A 136 -17.22 13.45 -6.06
C GLU A 136 -16.82 12.93 -4.67
N LYS A 137 -17.60 12.00 -4.11
CA LYS A 137 -17.33 11.37 -2.81
C LYS A 137 -15.99 10.64 -2.81
N VAL A 138 -15.68 9.91 -3.87
CA VAL A 138 -14.36 9.26 -4.04
C VAL A 138 -13.24 10.30 -4.02
N ARG A 139 -13.37 11.41 -4.75
CA ARG A 139 -12.34 12.46 -4.79
C ARG A 139 -12.10 13.06 -3.41
N VAL A 140 -13.17 13.39 -2.68
CA VAL A 140 -13.08 13.91 -1.31
C VAL A 140 -12.39 12.91 -0.39
N ALA A 141 -12.77 11.64 -0.44
CA ALA A 141 -12.16 10.58 0.36
C ALA A 141 -10.65 10.41 0.07
N ILE A 142 -10.24 10.54 -1.20
CA ILE A 142 -8.83 10.51 -1.61
C ILE A 142 -8.08 11.73 -1.03
N ARG A 143 -8.61 12.94 -1.19
CA ARG A 143 -8.01 14.16 -0.64
C ARG A 143 -7.82 14.06 0.87
N ASP A 144 -8.87 13.67 1.59
CA ASP A 144 -8.82 13.54 3.04
C ASP A 144 -7.83 12.43 3.46
N GLY A 145 -7.68 11.40 2.63
CA GLY A 145 -6.65 10.37 2.78
C GLY A 145 -5.23 10.93 2.62
N MET A 146 -5.00 11.78 1.61
CA MET A 146 -3.71 12.45 1.40
C MET A 146 -3.37 13.35 2.59
N ASP A 147 -4.32 14.14 3.08
CA ASP A 147 -4.10 15.02 4.22
C ASP A 147 -3.76 14.22 5.50
N ARG A 148 -4.39 13.06 5.70
CA ARG A 148 -4.04 12.14 6.79
C ARG A 148 -2.61 11.61 6.64
N MET A 149 -2.21 11.21 5.44
CA MET A 149 -0.84 10.72 5.19
C MET A 149 0.21 11.80 5.37
N ASP A 150 -0.06 13.03 4.93
CA ASP A 150 0.86 14.17 5.14
C ASP A 150 1.07 14.42 6.64
N ARG A 151 0.00 14.40 7.44
CA ARG A 151 0.08 14.54 8.90
C ARG A 151 0.91 13.42 9.55
N MET A 152 0.69 12.16 9.15
CA MET A 152 1.48 11.03 9.65
C MET A 152 2.94 11.10 9.20
N GLY A 153 3.21 11.55 7.98
CA GLY A 153 4.56 11.75 7.45
C GLY A 153 5.34 12.81 8.22
N ARG A 154 4.68 13.91 8.59
CA ARG A 154 5.29 14.97 9.42
C ARG A 154 5.59 14.53 10.85
N HIS A 155 4.79 13.62 11.44
CA HIS A 155 5.06 13.10 12.78
C HIS A 155 6.21 12.08 12.83
N ARG A 156 6.56 11.45 11.71
CA ARG A 156 7.70 10.51 11.64
C ARG A 156 9.05 11.21 11.35
N GLY A 157 9.02 12.48 10.95
CA GLY A 157 10.17 13.35 10.76
C GLY A 157 10.27 14.43 11.84
N GLY A 158 10.16 14.04 13.12
CA GLY A 158 10.38 14.97 14.24
C GLY A 158 11.74 15.70 14.12
N PRO A 159 11.84 16.95 14.60
CA PRO A 159 12.96 17.84 14.31
C PRO A 159 14.28 17.24 14.83
N ARG A 160 15.18 16.88 13.92
CA ARG A 160 16.61 16.69 14.24
C ARG A 160 17.32 18.05 14.19
N SER A 161 16.85 18.97 15.01
CA SER A 161 17.47 20.28 15.21
C SER A 161 17.39 20.59 16.69
N GLU A 162 18.52 21.02 17.25
CA GLU A 162 18.74 21.42 18.65
C GLU A 162 19.09 20.29 19.63
N MET A 163 20.32 19.77 19.49
CA MET A 163 21.17 19.60 20.67
C MET A 163 22.18 20.74 20.66
N HIS A 164 21.79 21.87 21.24
CA HIS A 164 22.70 22.86 21.80
C HIS A 164 22.96 22.47 23.27
N GLY A 165 24.23 22.47 23.67
CA GLY A 165 24.69 22.23 25.04
C GLY A 165 26.10 21.69 25.04
#